data_AF-A0A6A5V3T2-F1
#
_entry.id   AF-A0A6A5V3T2-F1
#
_cell.length_a   1.000
_cell.length_b   1.000
_cell.length_c   1.000
_cell.angle_alpha   90.00
_cell.angle_beta   90.00
_cell.angle_gamma   90.00
#
_symmetry.space_group_name_H-M   'P 1'
#
loop_
_entity.id
_entity.type
_entity.pdbx_description
1 polymer ?
#
loop_
_entity_poly.entity_id
_entity_poly.type
_entity_poly.pdbx_seq_one_letter_code
_entity_poly.pdbx_strand_id
1 'polypeptide(L)'
;MSAVKGLGVFAKADIPLGTRVFEESALLACDSDDANAILDAFENLDPSQKDTYLNLHSHSYAPEHHLGANWHETAALHRRVLAIYNAYAFFEGVYPLGTRLNYSCIPNIVHVYNPAIKKRTYHAIRDIAADE
;
A
#
# COMPACT_ATOMS: atom_id res chain seq x y z
N MET A 1 -7.85 -20.66 4.16
CA MET A 1 -7.27 -20.59 2.79
C MET A 1 -7.95 -19.44 2.07
N SER A 2 -7.22 -18.36 1.74
CA SER A 2 -7.78 -17.25 0.95
C SER A 2 -8.07 -17.73 -0.47
N ALA A 3 -9.32 -17.59 -0.93
CA ALA A 3 -9.70 -17.81 -2.33
C ALA A 3 -9.29 -16.63 -3.25
N VAL A 4 -8.71 -15.56 -2.69
CA VAL A 4 -8.19 -14.40 -3.40
C VAL A 4 -6.67 -14.59 -3.61
N LYS A 5 -6.21 -14.41 -4.86
CA LYS A 5 -4.80 -14.56 -5.25
C LYS A 5 -3.94 -13.49 -4.56
N GLY A 6 -2.86 -13.89 -3.87
CA GLY A 6 -1.92 -12.99 -3.19
C GLY A 6 -1.61 -13.42 -1.75
N LEU A 7 -0.80 -12.62 -1.05
CA LEU A 7 -0.65 -12.73 0.40
C LEU A 7 -1.87 -12.08 1.07
N GLY A 8 -2.42 -12.73 2.10
CA GLY A 8 -3.54 -12.22 2.88
C GLY A 8 -3.16 -11.99 4.35
N VAL A 9 -3.92 -11.12 5.01
CA VAL A 9 -3.86 -10.92 6.47
C VAL A 9 -5.04 -11.67 7.10
N PHE A 10 -4.78 -12.34 8.21
CA PHE A 10 -5.79 -13.10 8.96
C PHE A 10 -5.79 -12.65 10.42
N ALA A 11 -6.97 -12.63 11.04
CA ALA A 11 -7.13 -12.35 12.45
C ALA A 11 -6.52 -13.49 13.30
N LYS A 12 -5.75 -13.15 14.34
CA LYS A 12 -5.18 -14.15 15.27
C LYS A 12 -6.09 -14.50 16.45
N ALA A 13 -7.14 -13.72 16.63
CA ALA A 13 -8.14 -13.82 17.68
C ALA A 13 -9.40 -13.07 17.21
N ASP A 14 -10.52 -13.27 17.90
CA ASP A 14 -11.75 -12.53 17.61
C ASP A 14 -11.53 -11.02 17.77
N ILE A 15 -12.04 -10.24 16.82
CA ILE A 15 -11.95 -8.78 16.78
C ILE A 15 -13.37 -8.20 16.81
N PRO A 16 -13.77 -7.51 17.88
CA PRO A 16 -15.07 -6.86 17.95
C PRO A 16 -15.22 -5.73 16.93
N LEU A 17 -16.46 -5.48 16.48
CA LEU A 17 -16.86 -4.32 15.70
C LEU A 17 -16.30 -3.01 16.27
N GLY A 18 -15.80 -2.14 15.40
CA GLY A 18 -15.27 -0.82 15.74
C GLY A 18 -13.84 -0.83 16.29
N THR A 19 -13.23 -2.00 16.47
CA THR A 19 -11.85 -2.11 16.92
C THR A 19 -10.89 -1.57 15.86
N ARG A 20 -9.97 -0.68 16.27
CA ARG A 20 -8.80 -0.32 15.46
C ARG A 20 -7.82 -1.48 15.48
N VAL A 21 -7.77 -2.24 14.39
CA VAL A 21 -6.95 -3.45 14.26
C VAL A 21 -5.47 -3.09 14.19
N PHE A 22 -5.12 -2.11 13.36
CA PHE A 22 -3.77 -1.57 13.30
C PHE A 22 -3.75 -0.16 12.72
N GLU A 23 -2.59 0.48 12.84
CA GLU A 23 -2.25 1.74 12.20
C GLU A 23 -0.83 1.66 11.64
N GLU A 24 -0.58 2.32 10.53
CA GLU A 24 0.75 2.38 9.91
C GLU A 24 1.02 3.76 9.33
N SER A 25 2.29 4.17 9.42
CA SER A 25 2.81 5.31 8.70
C SER A 25 3.06 4.91 7.24
N ALA A 26 3.01 5.87 6.31
CA ALA A 26 3.41 5.60 4.94
C ALA A 26 4.88 5.18 4.93
N LEU A 27 5.21 4.12 4.18
CA LEU A 27 6.60 3.74 3.93
C LEU A 27 7.23 4.75 2.97
N LEU A 28 6.54 5.02 1.85
CA LEU A 28 6.88 6.09 0.92
C LEU A 28 5.77 7.14 1.02
N ALA A 29 6.07 8.27 1.65
CA ALA A 29 5.16 9.41 1.75
C ALA A 29 5.36 10.32 0.53
N CYS A 30 4.32 10.47 -0.28
CA CYS A 30 4.30 11.36 -1.44
C CYS A 30 2.83 11.70 -1.71
N ASP A 31 2.53 12.99 -1.88
CA ASP A 31 1.20 13.52 -2.19
C ASP A 31 1.14 14.04 -3.64
N SER A 32 1.98 13.47 -4.50
CA SER A 32 2.12 13.83 -5.91
C SER A 32 2.03 12.60 -6.79
N ASP A 33 1.45 12.79 -7.98
CA ASP A 33 1.50 11.81 -9.08
C ASP A 33 2.64 12.12 -10.07
N ASP A 34 3.54 13.06 -9.73
CA ASP A 34 4.74 13.36 -10.52
C ASP A 34 5.80 12.27 -10.35
N ALA A 35 6.26 11.67 -11.45
CA ALA A 35 7.25 10.60 -11.39
C ALA A 35 8.55 11.01 -10.69
N ASN A 36 9.05 12.23 -10.88
CA ASN A 36 10.30 12.64 -10.25
C ASN A 36 10.13 12.79 -8.74
N ALA A 37 9.02 13.38 -8.29
CA ALA A 37 8.70 13.47 -6.86
C ALA A 37 8.61 12.08 -6.21
N ILE A 38 8.01 11.10 -6.88
CA ILE A 38 7.91 9.72 -6.39
C ILE A 38 9.30 9.06 -6.33
N LEU A 39 10.14 9.25 -7.36
CA LEU A 39 11.50 8.69 -7.40
C LEU A 39 12.39 9.33 -6.34
N ASP A 40 12.32 10.64 -6.14
CA ASP A 40 13.05 11.34 -5.08
C ASP A 40 12.60 10.85 -3.69
N ALA A 41 11.29 10.66 -3.48
CA ALA A 41 10.77 10.09 -2.24
C ALA A 41 11.30 8.66 -2.00
N PHE A 42 11.36 7.83 -3.05
CA PHE A 42 11.95 6.50 -2.98
C PHE A 42 13.44 6.55 -2.67
N GLU A 43 14.21 7.44 -3.32
CA GLU A 43 15.66 7.52 -3.11
C GLU A 43 16.03 7.96 -1.69
N ASN A 44 15.16 8.72 -1.03
CA ASN A 44 15.32 9.13 0.37
C ASN A 44 14.98 8.04 1.39
N LEU A 45 14.43 6.90 0.98
CA LEU A 45 14.22 5.75 1.88
C LEU A 45 15.55 5.13 2.31
N ASP A 46 15.61 4.62 3.53
CA ASP A 46 16.75 3.81 3.95
C ASP A 46 16.79 2.46 3.19
N PRO A 47 17.95 1.76 3.15
CA PRO A 47 18.08 0.52 2.39
C PRO A 47 17.03 -0.55 2.74
N SER A 48 16.67 -0.68 4.03
CA SER A 48 15.68 -1.67 4.48
C SER A 48 14.26 -1.30 4.06
N GLN A 49 13.97 0.00 4.01
CA GLN A 49 12.71 0.53 3.49
C GLN A 49 12.62 0.36 1.97
N LYS A 50 13.69 0.61 1.22
CA LYS A 50 13.77 0.33 -0.21
C LYS A 50 13.50 -1.14 -0.49
N ASP A 51 14.12 -2.05 0.27
CA ASP A 51 13.88 -3.48 0.16
C ASP A 51 12.42 -3.85 0.46
N THR A 52 11.84 -3.29 1.53
CA THR A 52 10.43 -3.51 1.88
C THR A 52 9.51 -3.04 0.75
N TYR A 53 9.77 -1.86 0.19
CA TYR A 53 9.00 -1.28 -0.90
C TYR A 53 9.10 -2.14 -2.17
N LEU A 54 10.32 -2.52 -2.56
CA LEU A 54 10.56 -3.34 -3.75
C LEU A 54 10.01 -4.77 -3.60
N ASN A 55 9.79 -5.26 -2.38
CA ASN A 55 9.12 -6.53 -2.10
C ASN A 55 7.58 -6.48 -2.23
N LEU A 56 6.98 -5.30 -2.50
CA LEU A 56 5.58 -5.20 -2.87
C LEU A 56 5.35 -5.73 -4.30
N HIS A 57 4.26 -6.46 -4.51
CA HIS A 57 4.02 -7.18 -5.76
C HIS A 57 3.32 -6.28 -6.80
N SER A 58 4.03 -5.71 -7.77
CA SER A 58 3.37 -5.07 -8.92
C SER A 58 3.03 -6.12 -9.99
N HIS A 59 1.75 -6.31 -10.32
CA HIS A 59 1.36 -6.98 -11.57
C HIS A 59 1.69 -6.01 -12.71
N SER A 60 2.84 -6.24 -13.34
CA SER A 60 3.51 -5.36 -14.31
C SER A 60 2.56 -4.61 -15.24
N TYR A 61 2.61 -3.27 -15.16
CA TYR A 61 2.51 -2.25 -16.23
C TYR A 61 1.99 -0.96 -15.58
N ALA A 62 2.87 0.03 -15.38
CA ALA A 62 2.40 1.40 -15.25
C ALA A 62 2.07 1.87 -16.67
N PRO A 63 0.87 2.39 -16.97
CA PRO A 63 0.59 2.85 -18.31
C PRO A 63 1.40 4.13 -18.56
N GLU A 64 2.03 4.21 -19.74
CA GLU A 64 2.97 5.27 -20.18
C GLU A 64 2.49 6.72 -19.93
N HIS A 65 1.19 6.91 -19.73
CA HIS A 65 0.56 8.22 -19.67
C HIS A 65 0.22 8.73 -18.26
N HIS A 66 0.37 7.93 -17.20
CA HIS A 66 -0.15 8.33 -15.87
C HIS A 66 0.84 9.10 -14.99
N LEU A 67 2.15 9.02 -15.25
CA LEU A 67 3.17 9.62 -14.36
C LEU A 67 4.13 10.59 -15.09
N GLY A 68 3.84 10.94 -16.34
CA GLY A 68 4.62 11.94 -17.10
C GLY A 68 6.05 11.52 -17.50
N ALA A 69 6.45 10.28 -17.24
CA ALA A 69 7.79 9.77 -17.56
C ALA A 69 7.87 9.08 -18.92
N ASN A 70 8.97 9.28 -19.66
CA ASN A 70 9.26 8.48 -20.85
C ASN A 70 9.69 7.06 -20.42
N TRP A 71 8.75 6.12 -20.49
CA TRP A 71 8.91 4.76 -19.95
C TRP A 71 10.10 4.00 -20.55
N HIS A 72 10.35 4.18 -21.85
CA HIS A 72 11.42 3.50 -22.58
C HIS A 72 12.82 4.00 -22.19
N GLU A 73 12.94 5.28 -21.81
CA GLU A 73 14.20 5.90 -21.38
C GLU A 73 14.44 5.80 -19.87
N THR A 74 13.40 5.46 -19.10
CA THR A 74 13.46 5.31 -17.64
C THR A 74 14.24 4.06 -17.24
N ALA A 75 15.09 4.13 -16.22
CA ALA A 75 15.82 2.96 -15.72
C ALA A 75 14.86 1.86 -15.24
N ALA A 76 15.25 0.59 -15.34
CA ALA A 76 14.40 -0.55 -14.96
C ALA A 76 13.96 -0.50 -13.49
N LEU A 77 14.83 -0.03 -12.60
CA LEU A 77 14.51 0.19 -11.19
C LEU A 77 13.42 1.26 -11.02
N HIS A 78 13.59 2.43 -11.65
CA HIS A 78 12.62 3.52 -11.59
C HIS A 78 11.25 3.10 -12.14
N ARG A 79 11.22 2.36 -13.25
CA ARG A 79 9.97 1.77 -13.77
C ARG A 79 9.27 0.88 -12.74
N ARG A 80 10.03 0.05 -12.02
CA ARG A 80 9.50 -0.80 -10.96
C ARG A 80 8.96 0.03 -9.80
N VAL A 81 9.68 1.08 -9.39
CA VAL A 81 9.25 1.97 -8.29
C VAL A 81 7.91 2.63 -8.61
N LEU A 82 7.81 3.20 -9.81
CA LEU A 82 6.59 3.86 -10.30
C LEU A 82 5.43 2.88 -10.47
N ALA A 83 5.68 1.66 -10.95
CA ALA A 83 4.65 0.63 -11.08
C ALA A 83 4.09 0.17 -9.71
N ILE A 84 4.95 0.05 -8.69
CA ILE A 84 4.51 -0.26 -7.32
C ILE A 84 3.69 0.89 -6.76
N TYR A 85 4.13 2.13 -6.96
CA TYR A 85 3.42 3.32 -6.49
C TYR A 85 2.01 3.36 -7.10
N ASN A 86 1.91 3.29 -8.43
CA ASN A 86 0.64 3.30 -9.14
C ASN A 86 -0.32 2.16 -8.71
N ALA A 87 0.21 1.00 -8.30
CA ALA A 87 -0.61 -0.13 -7.88
C ALA A 87 -1.15 -0.01 -6.44
N TYR A 88 -0.46 0.71 -5.56
CA TYR A 88 -0.68 0.63 -4.11
C TYR A 88 -0.79 1.97 -3.39
N ALA A 89 -0.52 3.09 -4.07
CA ALA A 89 -0.57 4.39 -3.46
C ALA A 89 -2.00 4.78 -3.09
N PHE A 90 -2.12 5.31 -1.88
CA PHE A 90 -3.19 6.23 -1.52
C PHE A 90 -2.70 7.66 -1.70
N PHE A 91 -3.60 8.63 -1.50
CA PHE A 91 -3.27 10.05 -1.63
C PHE A 91 -2.06 10.49 -0.80
N GLU A 92 -1.82 9.88 0.37
CA GLU A 92 -0.70 10.24 1.25
C GLU A 92 0.54 9.35 1.06
N GLY A 93 0.48 8.37 0.15
CA GLY A 93 1.59 7.47 -0.18
C GLY A 93 1.28 5.98 -0.05
N VAL A 94 2.34 5.17 0.08
CA VAL A 94 2.28 3.70 0.05
C VAL A 94 2.40 3.10 1.46
N TYR A 95 1.52 2.16 1.78
CA TYR A 95 1.34 1.58 3.11
C TYR A 95 1.46 0.05 3.09
N PRO A 96 2.64 -0.52 3.40
CA PRO A 96 2.97 -1.92 3.09
C PRO A 96 2.04 -2.96 3.73
N LEU A 97 1.61 -2.79 4.98
CA LEU A 97 0.75 -3.77 5.63
C LEU A 97 -0.65 -3.72 5.03
N GLY A 98 -1.15 -2.51 4.77
CA GLY A 98 -2.41 -2.27 4.05
C GLY A 98 -2.46 -2.93 2.68
N THR A 99 -1.34 -2.95 1.94
CA THR A 99 -1.28 -3.63 0.63
C THR A 99 -1.50 -5.14 0.68
N ARG A 100 -1.40 -5.75 1.87
CA ARG A 100 -1.64 -7.19 2.10
C ARG A 100 -3.11 -7.51 2.41
N LEU A 101 -3.95 -6.50 2.64
CA LEU A 101 -5.39 -6.71 2.77
C LEU A 101 -5.97 -7.03 1.39
N ASN A 102 -6.69 -8.14 1.31
CA ASN A 102 -7.36 -8.52 0.06
C ASN A 102 -8.56 -7.62 -0.21
N TYR A 103 -8.80 -7.33 -1.48
CA TYR A 103 -10.00 -6.63 -1.92
C TYR A 103 -11.26 -7.51 -1.73
N SER A 104 -12.34 -6.91 -1.24
CA SER A 104 -13.67 -7.54 -1.13
C SER A 104 -14.76 -6.50 -1.34
N CYS A 105 -15.81 -6.86 -2.09
CA CYS A 105 -17.02 -6.03 -2.22
C CYS A 105 -17.85 -6.01 -0.92
N ILE A 106 -17.59 -6.95 -0.01
CA ILE A 106 -18.20 -7.03 1.33
C ILE A 106 -17.03 -7.07 2.34
N PRO A 107 -16.37 -5.94 2.58
CA PRO A 107 -15.19 -5.90 3.44
C PRO A 107 -15.56 -6.13 4.91
N ASN A 108 -14.56 -6.50 5.70
CA ASN A 108 -14.63 -6.56 7.16
C ASN A 108 -13.79 -5.48 7.84
N ILE A 109 -12.94 -4.80 7.08
CA ILE A 109 -12.09 -3.67 7.49
C ILE A 109 -12.40 -2.44 6.65
N VAL A 110 -12.50 -1.28 7.29
CA VAL A 110 -12.41 0.04 6.64
C VAL A 110 -11.08 0.70 7.00
N HIS A 111 -10.55 1.52 6.10
CA HIS A 111 -9.35 2.30 6.36
C HIS A 111 -9.58 3.80 6.18
N VAL A 112 -8.90 4.61 7.00
CA VAL A 112 -8.96 6.07 6.93
C VAL A 112 -7.63 6.68 7.34
N TYR A 113 -7.21 7.74 6.65
CA TYR A 113 -6.06 8.54 7.07
C TYR A 113 -6.45 9.43 8.25
N ASN A 114 -5.70 9.34 9.35
CA ASN A 114 -5.88 10.18 10.52
C ASN A 114 -4.80 11.28 10.53
N PRO A 115 -5.14 12.54 10.21
CA PRO A 115 -4.18 13.63 10.13
C PRO A 115 -3.58 14.02 11.48
N ALA A 116 -4.27 13.74 12.59
CA ALA A 116 -3.77 14.07 13.93
C ALA A 116 -2.54 13.22 14.32
N ILE A 117 -2.49 11.97 13.86
CA ILE A 117 -1.37 11.04 14.12
C ILE A 117 -0.54 10.74 12.87
N LYS A 118 -0.92 11.28 11.71
CA LYS A 118 -0.28 11.09 10.40
C LYS A 118 -0.11 9.62 10.01
N LYS A 119 -1.12 8.80 10.31
CA LYS A 119 -1.14 7.37 10.00
C LYS A 119 -2.44 6.98 9.33
N ARG A 120 -2.38 5.94 8.51
CA ARG A 120 -3.56 5.25 8.02
C ARG A 120 -3.99 4.24 9.08
N THR A 121 -5.27 4.27 9.44
CA THR A 121 -5.85 3.44 10.49
C THR A 121 -6.86 2.49 9.88
N TYR A 122 -6.91 1.26 10.40
CA TYR A 122 -7.71 0.16 9.87
C TYR A 122 -8.63 -0.35 10.98
N HIS A 123 -9.93 -0.37 10.72
CA HIS A 123 -10.96 -0.62 11.73
C HIS A 123 -11.93 -1.70 11.28
N ALA A 124 -12.32 -2.58 12.20
CA ALA A 124 -13.33 -3.60 11.97
C ALA A 124 -14.72 -2.96 11.77
N ILE A 125 -15.41 -3.30 10.69
CA ILE A 125 -16.78 -2.83 10.39
C ILE A 125 -17.87 -3.87 10.71
N ARG A 126 -17.44 -5.00 11.26
CA ARG A 126 -18.25 -6.03 11.92
C ARG A 126 -17.35 -6.84 12.84
N ASP A 127 -17.92 -7.74 13.63
CA ASP A 127 -17.12 -8.75 14.33
C ASP A 127 -16.37 -9.63 13.31
N ILE A 128 -15.09 -9.90 13.59
CA ILE A 128 -14.21 -10.72 12.77
C ILE A 128 -13.76 -11.89 13.65
N ALA A 129 -13.98 -13.12 13.17
CA ALA A 129 -13.55 -14.31 13.91
C ALA A 129 -12.04 -14.52 13.80
N ALA A 130 -11.45 -15.22 14.76
CA ALA A 130 -10.10 -15.76 14.58
C ALA A 130 -9.99 -16.58 13.29
N ASP A 131 -8.84 -16.48 12.62
CA ASP A 131 -8.50 -17.11 11.33
C ASP A 131 -9.29 -16.63 10.10
N GLU A 132 -10.09 -15.56 10.24
CA GLU A 132 -10.71 -14.85 9.12
C GLU A 132 -9.75 -13.86 8.43
#